data_AF-A0A2N6VIZ2-F1
#
_entry.id   AF-A0A2N6VIZ2-F1
#
_cell.length_a   1.000
_cell.length_b   1.000
_cell.length_c   1.000
_cell.angle_alpha   90.00
_cell.angle_beta   90.00
_cell.angle_gamma   90.00
#
_symmetry.space_group_name_H-M   'P 1'
#
loop_
_entity.id
_entity.type
_entity.pdbx_description
1 polymer ?
#
loop_
_entity_poly.entity_id
_entity_poly.type
_entity_poly.pdbx_seq_one_letter_code
_entity_poly.pdbx_strand_id
1 'polypeptide(L)'
;ITLKANPNFWKGKPKVDTIQYTYYTNSDAMVQALRAGDVDFVTGLSPEQMKALENADNIETNVGESRRFTALGVNPGFETPEGEAYGTGNEALKDVKVRQALRLGIDMKTLREQVMQDYATEATSFVPESFEKWHLPKSDKIVSHDP
;
A
#
# COMPACT_ATOMS: atom_id res chain seq x y z
N ILE A 1 -7.91 -21.58 2.17
CA ILE A 1 -7.83 -21.96 3.61
C ILE A 1 -9.21 -21.80 4.21
N THR A 2 -9.67 -22.72 5.08
CA THR A 2 -10.98 -22.60 5.72
C THR A 2 -10.82 -22.57 7.24
N LEU A 3 -11.34 -21.52 7.88
CA LEU A 3 -11.36 -21.35 9.32
C LEU A 3 -12.78 -21.61 9.84
N LYS A 4 -12.90 -22.27 10.99
CA LYS A 4 -14.17 -22.48 11.69
C LYS A 4 -14.23 -21.64 12.95
N ALA A 5 -15.42 -21.21 13.33
CA ALA A 5 -15.64 -20.48 14.58
C ALA A 5 -15.12 -21.27 15.78
N ASN A 6 -14.30 -20.64 16.61
CA ASN A 6 -13.90 -21.19 17.90
C ASN A 6 -14.99 -20.90 18.93
N PRO A 7 -15.76 -21.91 19.40
CA PRO A 7 -16.82 -21.70 20.39
C PRO A 7 -16.27 -21.26 21.76
N ASN A 8 -14.99 -21.53 22.03
CA ASN A 8 -14.32 -21.24 23.29
C ASN A 8 -13.49 -19.94 23.22
N PHE A 9 -13.74 -19.07 22.24
CA PHE A 9 -13.07 -17.78 22.19
C PHE A 9 -13.46 -16.94 23.41
N TRP A 10 -12.49 -16.34 24.09
CA TRP A 10 -12.67 -15.67 25.38
C TRP A 10 -13.61 -14.46 25.35
N LYS A 11 -13.88 -13.87 24.17
CA LYS A 11 -14.91 -12.82 23.97
C LYS A 11 -16.27 -13.38 23.51
N GLY A 12 -16.47 -14.69 23.58
CA GLY A 12 -17.65 -15.39 23.08
C GLY A 12 -17.46 -15.91 21.65
N LYS A 13 -18.31 -16.86 21.26
CA LYS A 13 -18.30 -17.47 19.92
C LYS A 13 -18.49 -16.39 18.83
N PRO A 14 -17.67 -16.39 17.76
CA PRO A 14 -17.90 -15.54 16.59
C PRO A 14 -19.30 -15.71 15.99
N LYS A 15 -19.87 -14.64 15.46
CA LYS A 15 -21.19 -14.66 14.80
C LYS A 15 -21.19 -15.36 13.44
N VAL A 16 -20.01 -15.51 12.84
CA VAL A 16 -19.80 -16.19 11.56
C VAL A 16 -19.23 -17.58 11.85
N ASP A 17 -19.87 -18.61 11.32
CA ASP A 17 -19.48 -20.01 11.60
C ASP A 17 -18.22 -20.43 10.82
N THR A 18 -17.99 -19.88 9.62
CA THR A 18 -16.88 -20.26 8.73
C THR A 18 -16.38 -19.07 7.93
N ILE A 19 -15.06 -18.99 7.75
CA ILE A 19 -14.41 -18.07 6.79
C ILE A 19 -13.60 -18.93 5.81
N GLN A 20 -13.88 -18.78 4.52
CA GLN A 20 -13.10 -19.41 3.46
C GLN A 20 -12.26 -18.35 2.75
N TYR A 21 -10.95 -18.48 2.86
CA TYR A 21 -9.99 -17.71 2.07
C TYR A 21 -9.81 -18.39 0.72
N THR A 22 -10.35 -17.76 -0.31
CA THR A 22 -10.13 -18.09 -1.72
C THR A 22 -9.02 -17.21 -2.25
N TYR A 23 -7.99 -17.83 -2.83
CA TYR A 23 -6.84 -17.11 -3.38
C TYR A 23 -7.04 -16.91 -4.88
N TYR A 24 -6.95 -15.66 -5.31
CA TYR A 24 -6.97 -15.27 -6.72
C TYR A 24 -5.59 -14.70 -7.08
N THR A 25 -4.97 -15.23 -8.14
CA THR A 25 -3.71 -14.69 -8.69
C THR A 25 -3.95 -13.50 -9.62
N ASN A 26 -5.20 -13.32 -10.09
CA ASN A 26 -5.60 -12.26 -10.99
C ASN A 26 -6.69 -11.42 -10.30
N SER A 27 -6.46 -10.11 -10.17
CA SER A 27 -7.37 -9.20 -9.47
C SER A 27 -8.69 -8.99 -10.22
N ASP A 28 -8.70 -9.01 -11.55
CA ASP A 28 -9.94 -8.89 -12.33
C ASP A 28 -10.86 -10.09 -12.11
N ALA A 29 -10.30 -11.31 -12.04
CA ALA A 29 -11.07 -12.51 -11.70
C ALA A 29 -11.70 -12.42 -10.30
N MET A 30 -10.97 -11.84 -9.34
CA MET A 30 -11.49 -11.58 -7.98
C MET A 30 -12.65 -10.57 -8.00
N VAL A 31 -12.55 -9.50 -8.81
CA VAL A 31 -13.63 -8.52 -8.96
C VAL A 31 -14.87 -9.14 -9.61
N GLN A 32 -14.70 -10.00 -10.61
CA GLN A 32 -15.84 -10.71 -11.22
C GLN A 32 -16.49 -11.69 -10.25
N ALA A 33 -15.71 -12.42 -9.45
CA ALA A 33 -16.24 -13.30 -8.41
C ALA A 33 -17.08 -12.53 -7.38
N LEU A 34 -16.65 -11.32 -6.98
CA LEU A 34 -17.45 -10.47 -6.10
C LEU A 34 -18.78 -10.06 -6.77
N ARG A 35 -18.75 -9.63 -8.04
CA ARG A 35 -19.96 -9.27 -8.79
C ARG A 35 -20.93 -10.43 -8.99
N ALA A 36 -20.40 -11.64 -9.13
CA ALA A 36 -21.20 -12.85 -9.25
C ALA A 36 -21.79 -13.32 -7.92
N GLY A 37 -21.30 -12.79 -6.78
CA GLY A 37 -21.67 -13.26 -5.44
C GLY A 37 -20.96 -14.54 -5.02
N ASP A 38 -19.88 -14.93 -5.72
CA ASP A 38 -19.07 -16.11 -5.37
C ASP A 38 -18.20 -15.85 -4.13
N VAL A 39 -17.90 -14.57 -3.84
CA VAL A 39 -17.20 -14.13 -2.64
C VAL A 39 -17.91 -12.91 -2.05
N ASP A 40 -17.93 -12.81 -0.72
CA ASP A 40 -18.60 -11.72 -0.01
C ASP A 40 -17.70 -10.48 0.19
N PHE A 41 -16.37 -10.65 0.12
CA PHE A 41 -15.41 -9.61 0.49
C PHE A 41 -14.10 -9.76 -0.27
N VAL A 42 -13.57 -8.63 -0.76
CA VAL A 42 -12.28 -8.56 -1.47
C VAL A 42 -11.47 -7.36 -0.97
N THR A 43 -10.15 -7.41 -1.15
CA THR A 43 -9.23 -6.31 -0.78
C THR A 43 -8.15 -6.16 -1.84
N GLY A 44 -7.38 -5.06 -1.79
CA GLY A 44 -6.26 -4.86 -2.72
C GLY A 44 -6.69 -4.52 -4.14
N LEU A 45 -7.83 -3.83 -4.28
CA LEU A 45 -8.32 -3.32 -5.55
C LEU A 45 -7.44 -2.18 -6.06
N SER A 46 -7.29 -2.07 -7.38
CA SER A 46 -6.77 -0.84 -7.99
C SER A 46 -7.80 0.30 -7.86
N PRO A 47 -7.39 1.58 -8.00
CA PRO A 47 -8.32 2.70 -8.05
C PRO A 47 -9.42 2.53 -9.10
N GLU A 48 -9.09 2.00 -10.28
CA GLU A 48 -10.05 1.77 -11.37
C GLU A 48 -11.06 0.69 -10.99
N GLN A 49 -10.61 -0.42 -10.39
CA GLN A 49 -11.47 -1.50 -9.94
C GLN A 49 -12.40 -1.03 -8.81
N MET A 50 -11.87 -0.24 -7.89
CA MET A 50 -12.63 0.37 -6.80
C MET A 50 -13.75 1.26 -7.37
N LYS A 51 -13.40 2.19 -8.27
CA LYS A 51 -14.37 3.06 -8.94
C LYS A 51 -15.41 2.30 -9.75
N ALA A 52 -15.02 1.22 -10.41
CA ALA A 52 -15.95 0.37 -11.15
C ALA A 52 -16.98 -0.31 -10.23
N LEU A 53 -16.60 -0.59 -8.97
CA LEU A 53 -17.47 -1.24 -7.97
C LEU A 53 -18.36 -0.27 -7.20
N GLU A 54 -18.05 1.04 -7.16
CA GLU A 54 -18.85 2.05 -6.44
C GLU A 54 -20.33 2.07 -6.84
N ASN A 55 -20.64 1.73 -8.09
CA ASN A 55 -22.00 1.70 -8.63
C ASN A 55 -22.48 0.29 -8.98
N ALA A 56 -21.83 -0.76 -8.45
CA ALA A 56 -22.23 -2.12 -8.69
C ALA A 56 -23.39 -2.52 -7.76
N ASP A 57 -24.37 -3.22 -8.32
CA ASP A 57 -25.51 -3.72 -7.54
C ASP A 57 -25.04 -4.68 -6.44
N ASN A 58 -25.64 -4.55 -5.24
CA ASN A 58 -25.36 -5.36 -4.06
C ASN A 58 -23.91 -5.31 -3.56
N ILE A 59 -23.13 -4.29 -3.94
CA ILE A 59 -21.76 -4.10 -3.48
C ILE A 59 -21.64 -2.74 -2.80
N GLU A 60 -21.23 -2.74 -1.54
CA GLU A 60 -20.82 -1.53 -0.84
C GLU A 60 -19.30 -1.41 -0.91
N THR A 61 -18.82 -0.21 -1.24
CA THR A 61 -17.40 0.06 -1.30
C THR A 61 -16.93 0.81 -0.06
N ASN A 62 -15.73 0.49 0.43
CA ASN A 62 -15.18 1.08 1.65
C ASN A 62 -13.74 1.54 1.43
N VAL A 63 -13.51 2.84 1.60
CA VAL A 63 -12.16 3.44 1.57
C VAL A 63 -11.71 3.71 2.99
N GLY A 64 -10.70 2.97 3.43
CA GLY A 64 -10.08 3.15 4.74
C GLY A 64 -8.79 3.95 4.67
N GLU A 65 -8.52 4.72 5.72
CA GLU A 65 -7.22 5.39 5.87
C GLU A 65 -6.10 4.37 6.04
N SER A 66 -5.08 4.48 5.18
CA SER A 66 -3.98 3.52 5.16
C SER A 66 -2.95 3.80 6.24
N ARG A 67 -2.44 2.73 6.86
CA ARG A 67 -1.24 2.74 7.72
C ARG A 67 0.02 2.34 6.95
N ARG A 68 -0.02 2.34 5.62
CA ARG A 68 1.10 1.97 4.75
C ARG A 68 1.72 3.20 4.10
N PHE A 69 3.03 3.13 3.89
CA PHE A 69 3.80 4.06 3.09
C PHE A 69 4.41 3.31 1.90
N THR A 70 4.34 3.90 0.72
CA THR A 70 4.97 3.36 -0.49
C THR A 70 6.19 4.21 -0.83
N ALA A 71 7.34 3.57 -0.99
CA ALA A 71 8.60 4.23 -1.31
C ALA A 71 9.35 3.52 -2.42
N LEU A 72 10.15 4.28 -3.15
CA LEU A 72 11.20 3.75 -3.99
C LEU A 72 12.46 3.53 -3.13
N GLY A 73 12.82 2.26 -2.91
CA GLY A 73 14.11 1.89 -2.33
C GLY A 73 15.19 1.82 -3.40
N VAL A 74 16.35 2.41 -3.14
CA VAL A 74 17.54 2.29 -3.98
C VAL A 74 18.62 1.48 -3.24
N ASN A 75 19.47 0.77 -3.98
CA ASN A 75 20.51 -0.08 -3.40
C ASN A 75 21.91 0.54 -3.56
N PRO A 76 22.41 1.33 -2.59
CA PRO A 76 23.76 1.90 -2.61
C PRO A 76 24.86 0.88 -2.28
N GLY A 77 24.51 -0.34 -1.89
CA GLY A 77 25.42 -1.31 -1.28
C GLY A 77 25.41 -1.20 0.24
N PHE A 78 25.81 -2.27 0.91
CA PHE A 78 25.87 -2.36 2.37
C PHE A 78 27.26 -2.80 2.80
N GLU A 79 27.61 -2.53 4.04
CA GLU A 79 28.85 -2.98 4.66
C GLU A 79 28.52 -3.70 5.98
N THR A 80 29.31 -4.71 6.32
CA THR A 80 29.27 -5.31 7.67
C THR A 80 29.80 -4.32 8.71
N PRO A 81 29.60 -4.55 10.02
CA PRO A 81 30.21 -3.73 11.07
C PRO A 81 31.74 -3.65 10.97
N GLU A 82 32.39 -4.67 10.39
CA GLU A 82 33.83 -4.74 10.14
C GLU A 82 34.28 -4.01 8.87
N GLY A 83 33.35 -3.42 8.11
CA GLY A 83 33.63 -2.68 6.87
C GLY A 83 33.75 -3.56 5.62
N GLU A 84 33.31 -4.81 5.67
CA GLU A 84 33.31 -5.67 4.49
C GLU A 84 32.10 -5.36 3.61
N ALA A 85 32.34 -5.03 2.35
CA ALA A 85 31.27 -4.77 1.39
C ALA A 85 30.41 -6.02 1.15
N TYR A 86 29.09 -5.83 1.16
CA TYR A 86 28.09 -6.87 0.99
C TYR A 86 27.00 -6.45 -0.01
N GLY A 87 26.61 -7.39 -0.87
CA GLY A 87 25.52 -7.22 -1.85
C GLY A 87 25.95 -6.69 -3.21
N THR A 88 24.97 -6.29 -4.03
CA THR A 88 25.13 -5.91 -5.45
C THR A 88 24.74 -4.45 -5.70
N GLY A 89 25.04 -3.57 -4.74
CA GLY A 89 24.73 -2.14 -4.86
C GLY A 89 25.40 -1.49 -6.06
N ASN A 90 24.74 -0.50 -6.67
CA ASN A 90 25.35 0.25 -7.76
C ASN A 90 26.26 1.35 -7.19
N GLU A 91 27.50 1.43 -7.67
CA GLU A 91 28.48 2.43 -7.23
C GLU A 91 27.97 3.88 -7.34
N ALA A 92 27.19 4.21 -8.37
CA ALA A 92 26.62 5.54 -8.54
C ALA A 92 25.66 5.91 -7.40
N LEU A 93 24.98 4.92 -6.81
CA LEU A 93 24.02 5.13 -5.73
C LEU A 93 24.71 5.37 -4.37
N LYS A 94 26.02 5.15 -4.24
CA LYS A 94 26.78 5.49 -3.02
C LYS A 94 26.79 7.01 -2.78
N ASP A 95 26.84 7.81 -3.85
CA ASP A 95 26.71 9.26 -3.74
C ASP A 95 25.29 9.67 -3.33
N VAL A 96 25.19 10.37 -2.19
CA VAL A 96 23.92 10.89 -1.69
C VAL A 96 23.26 11.87 -2.66
N LYS A 97 24.04 12.62 -3.44
CA LYS A 97 23.50 13.56 -4.43
C LYS A 97 22.80 12.86 -5.58
N VAL A 98 23.30 11.69 -6.00
CA VAL A 98 22.62 10.86 -7.01
C VAL A 98 21.27 10.38 -6.47
N ARG A 99 21.22 9.92 -5.21
CA ARG A 99 19.96 9.49 -4.58
C ARG A 99 18.97 10.66 -4.41
N GLN A 100 19.46 11.85 -4.08
CA GLN A 100 18.64 13.06 -4.01
C GLN A 100 18.11 13.46 -5.38
N ALA A 101 18.94 13.44 -6.43
CA ALA A 101 18.52 13.71 -7.80
C ALA A 101 17.43 12.74 -8.28
N LEU A 102 17.54 11.44 -7.94
CA LEU A 102 16.47 10.47 -8.21
C LEU A 102 15.15 10.85 -7.54
N ARG A 103 15.17 11.35 -6.30
CA ARG A 103 13.95 11.81 -5.62
C ARG A 103 13.38 13.08 -6.24
N LEU A 104 14.23 14.02 -6.64
CA LEU A 104 13.84 15.27 -7.28
C LEU A 104 13.28 15.05 -8.69
N GLY A 105 13.77 14.05 -9.42
CA GLY A 105 13.28 13.70 -10.75
C GLY A 105 11.97 12.90 -10.79
N ILE A 106 11.38 12.55 -9.63
CA ILE A 106 10.09 11.86 -9.57
C ILE A 106 8.95 12.87 -9.38
N ASP A 107 8.06 12.94 -10.35
CA ASP A 107 6.81 13.71 -10.26
C ASP A 107 5.77 12.97 -9.40
N MET A 108 5.88 13.15 -8.08
CA MET A 108 4.96 12.56 -7.11
C MET A 108 3.52 13.05 -7.29
N LYS A 109 3.33 14.26 -7.81
CA LYS A 109 1.99 14.83 -8.05
C LYS A 109 1.30 14.07 -9.17
N THR A 110 1.97 13.92 -10.32
CA THR A 110 1.46 13.14 -11.44
C THR A 110 1.19 11.68 -11.05
N LEU A 111 2.09 11.05 -10.28
CA LEU A 111 1.87 9.69 -9.78
C LEU A 111 0.60 9.58 -8.92
N ARG A 112 0.38 10.50 -7.99
CA ARG A 112 -0.83 10.51 -7.15
C ARG A 112 -2.10 10.72 -7.98
N GLU A 113 -2.09 11.72 -8.85
CA GLU A 113 -3.29 12.14 -9.59
C GLU A 113 -3.67 11.16 -10.70
N GLN A 114 -2.68 10.64 -11.45
CA GLN A 114 -2.94 9.81 -12.62
C GLN A 114 -2.92 8.30 -12.31
N VAL A 115 -2.05 7.84 -11.41
CA VAL A 115 -1.94 6.40 -11.09
C VAL A 115 -2.80 6.04 -9.90
N MET A 116 -2.77 6.84 -8.84
CA MET A 116 -3.55 6.55 -7.63
C MET A 116 -4.96 7.13 -7.67
N GLN A 117 -5.30 8.01 -8.62
CA GLN A 117 -6.63 8.62 -8.79
C GLN A 117 -7.22 9.14 -7.46
N ASP A 118 -6.41 9.85 -6.69
CA ASP A 118 -6.73 10.41 -5.37
C ASP A 118 -7.00 9.39 -4.24
N TYR A 119 -6.79 8.09 -4.48
CA TYR A 119 -6.73 7.05 -3.43
C TYR A 119 -5.38 7.00 -2.70
N ALA A 120 -4.51 7.99 -2.91
CA ALA A 120 -3.27 8.17 -2.18
C ALA A 120 -3.16 9.60 -1.66
N THR A 121 -2.67 9.74 -0.43
CA THR A 121 -2.33 11.02 0.15
C THR A 121 -0.84 11.30 0.04
N GLU A 122 -0.49 12.58 -0.02
CA GLU A 122 0.92 12.99 -0.13
C GLU A 122 1.67 12.63 1.16
N ALA A 123 2.76 11.89 1.02
CA ALA A 123 3.59 11.50 2.14
C ALA A 123 4.52 12.65 2.56
N THR A 124 4.37 13.13 3.79
CA THR A 124 5.29 14.10 4.43
C THR A 124 6.51 13.41 5.05
N SER A 125 6.39 12.12 5.37
CA SER A 125 7.44 11.32 6.01
C SER A 125 7.24 9.82 5.73
N PHE A 126 8.13 8.98 6.26
CA PHE A 126 7.93 7.52 6.26
C PHE A 126 6.85 7.04 7.25
N VAL A 127 6.38 7.93 8.14
CA VAL A 127 5.26 7.69 9.05
C VAL A 127 3.98 8.24 8.40
N PRO A 128 2.99 7.38 8.08
CA PRO A 128 1.71 7.82 7.51
C PRO A 128 0.92 8.75 8.43
N GLU A 129 0.08 9.62 7.85
CA GLU A 129 -0.74 10.59 8.60
C GLU A 129 -1.74 9.94 9.58
N SER A 130 -2.15 8.69 9.30
CA SER A 130 -2.99 7.87 10.19
C SER A 130 -2.38 7.58 11.57
N PHE A 131 -1.11 7.93 11.77
CA PHE A 131 -0.45 7.96 13.07
C PHE A 131 -0.36 9.40 13.58
N GLU A 132 -1.51 9.97 13.99
CA GLU A 132 -1.67 11.38 14.42
C GLU A 132 -0.54 11.93 15.32
N LYS A 133 -0.02 11.11 16.24
CA LYS A 133 1.02 11.52 17.19
C LYS A 133 2.42 11.59 16.58
N TRP A 134 2.69 10.84 15.52
CA TRP A 134 4.05 10.54 15.04
C TRP A 134 4.31 10.98 13.60
N HIS A 135 3.28 11.35 12.84
CA HIS A 135 3.46 11.88 11.49
C HIS A 135 4.01 13.31 11.54
N LEU A 136 4.77 13.69 10.51
CA LEU A 136 5.19 15.07 10.34
C LEU A 136 4.01 15.95 9.90
N PRO A 137 3.88 17.18 10.41
CA PRO A 137 2.85 18.13 9.99
C PRO A 137 2.88 18.39 8.48
N LYS A 138 1.72 18.65 7.87
CA LYS A 138 1.62 18.99 6.43
C LYS A 138 2.34 20.31 6.07
N SER A 139 2.65 21.14 7.06
CA SER A 139 3.43 22.37 6.88
C SER A 139 4.93 22.13 6.70
N ASP A 140 5.42 20.94 7.02
CA ASP A 140 6.84 20.61 6.86
C ASP A 140 7.20 20.58 5.37
N LYS A 141 8.40 21.07 5.04
CA LYS A 141 8.86 21.11 3.66
C LYS A 141 9.02 19.69 3.13
N ILE A 142 8.16 19.36 2.16
CA ILE A 142 8.28 18.13 1.37
C ILE A 142 9.24 18.40 0.21
N VAL A 143 10.10 17.43 -0.10
CA VAL A 143 10.93 17.48 -1.30
C VAL A 143 10.03 17.46 -2.53
N SER A 144 9.96 18.57 -3.26
CA SER A 144 9.18 18.69 -4.50
C SER A 144 9.95 18.13 -5.69
N HIS A 145 9.22 17.82 -6.76
CA HIS A 145 9.81 17.53 -8.07
C HIS A 145 10.57 18.76 -8.58
N ASP A 146 11.82 18.57 -9.00
CA ASP A 146 12.73 19.59 -9.54
C ASP A 146 13.62 18.91 -10.60
N PRO A 147 13.18 18.86 -11.87
CA PRO A 147 13.81 18.09 -12.94
C PRO A 147 15.12 18.68 -13.47
#